data_AF-A0A933WLP5-F1
#
_entry.id   AF-A0A933WLP5-F1
#
_cell.length_a   1.000
_cell.length_b   1.000
_cell.length_c   1.000
_cell.angle_alpha   90.00
_cell.angle_beta   90.00
_cell.angle_gamma   90.00
#
_symmetry.space_group_name_H-M   'P 1'
#
loop_
_entity.id
_entity.type
_entity.pdbx_description
1 polymer ?
#
loop_
_entity_poly.entity_id
_entity_poly.type
_entity_poly.pdbx_seq_one_letter_code
_entity_poly.pdbx_strand_id
1 'polypeptide(L)'
;MTPEVRAEVLRLMEKTINYSYPLRWADKKTTMADFDGRESTIDVFSIPALEQINFLTKMSPIRKQIKEMTGHRCIFIFHSPEATAAHYSHLFPITHRVHIMKGEIQFSLPAPGSTEGKPIITSPPQYNIYDIKVAA
;
A
#
# COMPACT_ATOMS: atom_id res chain seq x y z
N MET A 1 9.92 16.25 -6.43
CA MET A 1 8.52 15.80 -6.64
C MET A 1 7.66 16.33 -5.50
N THR A 2 6.51 16.96 -5.80
CA THR A 2 5.65 17.53 -4.75
C THR A 2 4.84 16.42 -4.04
N PRO A 3 4.35 16.67 -2.81
CA PRO A 3 3.49 15.72 -2.09
C PRO A 3 2.22 15.33 -2.86
N GLU A 4 1.64 16.27 -3.61
CA GLU A 4 0.40 16.07 -4.38
C GLU A 4 0.62 15.09 -5.53
N VAL A 5 1.74 15.24 -6.26
CA VAL A 5 2.13 14.31 -7.32
C VAL A 5 2.39 12.92 -6.75
N ARG A 6 3.06 12.84 -5.60
CA ARG A 6 3.31 11.57 -4.90
C ARG A 6 2.03 10.85 -4.51
N ALA A 7 1.04 11.58 -4.00
CA ALA A 7 -0.26 11.03 -3.64
C ALA A 7 -1.05 10.55 -4.86
N GLU A 8 -1.06 11.32 -5.94
CA GLU A 8 -1.78 10.97 -7.17
C GLU A 8 -1.18 9.73 -7.87
N VAL A 9 0.15 9.62 -7.91
CA VAL A 9 0.83 8.44 -8.46
C VAL A 9 0.50 7.19 -7.64
N LEU A 10 0.54 7.26 -6.30
CA LEU A 10 0.14 6.14 -5.45
C LEU A 10 -1.31 5.75 -5.71
N ARG A 11 -2.23 6.73 -5.72
CA ARG A 11 -3.65 6.50 -5.99
C ARG A 11 -3.88 5.81 -7.34
N LEU A 12 -3.13 6.20 -8.37
CA LEU A 12 -3.19 5.58 -9.69
C LEU A 12 -2.74 4.11 -9.63
N MET A 13 -1.57 3.85 -9.03
CA MET A 13 -1.04 2.49 -8.89
C MET A 13 -1.97 1.59 -8.08
N GLU A 14 -2.46 2.05 -6.94
CA GLU A 14 -3.38 1.32 -6.07
C GLU A 14 -4.66 0.91 -6.81
N LYS A 15 -5.26 1.84 -7.57
CA LYS A 15 -6.42 1.52 -8.42
C LYS A 15 -6.08 0.46 -9.47
N THR A 16 -4.92 0.57 -10.11
CA THR A 16 -4.47 -0.39 -11.14
C THR A 16 -4.29 -1.81 -10.59
N ILE A 17 -3.87 -1.96 -9.33
CA ILE A 17 -3.77 -3.28 -8.67
C ILE A 17 -5.02 -3.63 -7.86
N ASN A 18 -6.10 -2.88 -7.98
CA ASN A 18 -7.32 -3.06 -7.19
C ASN A 18 -7.01 -3.21 -5.69
N TYR A 19 -6.11 -2.36 -5.17
CA TYR A 19 -5.73 -2.31 -3.75
C TYR A 19 -5.22 -3.64 -3.17
N SER A 20 -4.70 -4.55 -4.02
CA SER A 20 -4.30 -5.90 -3.58
C SER A 20 -3.06 -5.90 -2.69
N TYR A 21 -2.21 -4.86 -2.76
CA TYR A 21 -0.96 -4.77 -2.00
C TYR A 21 -0.77 -3.36 -1.44
N PRO A 22 -0.24 -3.23 -0.21
CA PRO A 22 0.15 -1.92 0.31
C PRO A 22 1.34 -1.35 -0.47
N LEU A 23 1.22 -0.07 -0.85
CA LEU A 23 2.25 0.68 -1.56
C LEU A 23 2.72 1.85 -0.71
N ARG A 24 4.02 2.15 -0.75
CA ARG A 24 4.59 3.34 -0.12
C ARG A 24 5.72 3.86 -0.97
N TRP A 25 5.92 5.18 -0.98
CA TRP A 25 7.18 5.72 -1.45
C TRP A 25 8.32 5.30 -0.52
N ALA A 26 9.43 4.84 -1.11
CA ALA A 26 10.64 4.59 -0.37
C ALA A 26 11.08 5.86 0.38
N ASP A 27 11.51 5.69 1.63
CA ASP A 27 12.02 6.78 2.45
C ASP A 27 13.29 6.37 3.20
N LYS A 28 13.81 7.29 4.03
CA LYS A 28 15.03 7.06 4.82
C LYS A 28 14.91 6.03 5.92
N LYS A 29 13.68 5.66 6.29
CA LYS A 29 13.40 4.67 7.33
C LYS A 29 13.26 3.27 6.74
N THR A 30 12.69 3.13 5.55
CA THR A 30 12.47 1.82 4.91
C THR A 30 13.60 1.36 4.00
N THR A 31 14.34 2.29 3.39
CA THR A 31 15.42 1.96 2.45
C THR A 31 16.72 2.60 2.91
N MET A 32 17.70 1.83 3.38
CA MET A 32 19.00 2.39 3.79
C MET A 32 19.94 2.66 2.60
N ALA A 33 19.64 2.12 1.43
CA ALA A 33 20.48 2.27 0.25
C ALA A 33 20.36 3.69 -0.35
N ASP A 34 21.51 4.27 -0.68
CA ASP A 34 21.62 5.49 -1.48
C ASP A 34 21.92 5.08 -2.92
N PHE A 35 20.91 5.11 -3.76
CA PHE A 35 21.02 4.78 -5.18
C PHE A 35 20.25 5.83 -6.00
N ASP A 36 20.72 6.07 -7.21
CA ASP A 36 20.09 7.01 -8.13
C ASP A 36 18.68 6.55 -8.52
N GLY A 37 17.68 7.44 -8.41
CA GLY A 37 16.27 7.12 -8.62
C GLY A 37 15.50 6.67 -7.36
N ARG A 38 16.13 6.72 -6.19
CA ARG A 38 15.49 6.40 -4.89
C ARG A 38 14.23 7.23 -4.63
N GLU A 39 14.26 8.52 -4.97
CA GLU A 39 13.13 9.43 -4.82
C GLU A 39 11.92 9.06 -5.68
N SER A 40 12.14 8.19 -6.67
CA SER A 40 11.15 7.62 -7.59
C SER A 40 10.91 6.12 -7.34
N THR A 41 11.20 5.63 -6.13
CA THR A 41 11.05 4.21 -5.76
C THR A 41 9.81 3.98 -4.91
N ILE A 42 9.10 2.89 -5.20
CA ILE A 42 7.93 2.41 -4.47
C ILE A 42 8.26 1.08 -3.78
N ASP A 43 8.07 1.04 -2.47
CA ASP A 43 8.01 -0.20 -1.71
C ASP A 43 6.62 -0.84 -1.89
N VAL A 44 6.62 -2.12 -2.27
CA VAL A 44 5.43 -2.96 -2.44
C VAL A 44 5.48 -4.05 -1.37
N PHE A 45 4.53 -4.04 -0.45
CA PHE A 45 4.56 -4.92 0.72
C PHE A 45 3.63 -6.12 0.58
N SER A 46 3.93 -7.18 1.34
CA SER A 46 3.15 -8.42 1.42
C SER A 46 2.82 -9.05 0.06
N ILE A 47 3.71 -8.92 -0.92
CA ILE A 47 3.51 -9.50 -2.25
C ILE A 47 4.21 -10.87 -2.36
N PRO A 48 3.49 -11.97 -2.62
CA PRO A 48 4.11 -13.26 -2.90
C PRO A 48 5.02 -13.19 -4.13
N ALA A 49 6.14 -13.91 -4.12
CA ALA A 49 7.10 -13.90 -5.23
C ALA A 49 6.45 -14.24 -6.59
N LEU A 50 5.50 -15.18 -6.59
CA LEU A 50 4.76 -15.61 -7.79
C LEU A 50 3.87 -14.50 -8.38
N GLU A 51 3.43 -13.54 -7.56
CA GLU A 51 2.55 -12.44 -7.97
C GLU A 51 3.32 -11.20 -8.47
N GLN A 52 4.64 -11.15 -8.31
CA GLN A 52 5.44 -9.98 -8.70
C GLN A 52 5.39 -9.72 -10.21
N ILE A 53 5.41 -10.77 -11.04
CA ILE A 53 5.31 -10.63 -12.50
C ILE A 53 3.92 -10.12 -12.90
N ASN A 54 2.86 -10.62 -12.27
CA ASN A 54 1.48 -10.16 -12.47
C ASN A 54 1.34 -8.67 -12.10
N PHE A 55 1.90 -8.28 -10.95
CA PHE A 55 1.98 -6.88 -10.54
C PHE A 55 2.67 -5.99 -11.59
N LEU A 56 3.85 -6.39 -12.05
CA LEU A 56 4.61 -5.63 -13.04
C LEU A 56 3.86 -5.51 -14.38
N THR A 57 3.13 -6.56 -14.76
CA THR A 57 2.27 -6.60 -15.95
C THR A 57 1.13 -5.60 -15.83
N LYS A 58 0.42 -5.59 -14.69
CA LYS A 58 -0.64 -4.60 -14.39
C LYS A 58 -0.11 -3.16 -14.37
N MET A 59 1.11 -2.94 -13.89
CA MET A 59 1.75 -1.62 -13.88
C MET A 59 2.17 -1.13 -15.27
N SER A 60 2.46 -2.04 -16.20
CA SER A 60 3.02 -1.72 -17.52
C SER A 60 2.28 -0.59 -18.26
N PRO A 61 0.94 -0.60 -18.36
CA PRO A 61 0.19 0.43 -19.10
C PRO A 61 0.33 1.83 -18.52
N ILE A 62 0.50 1.97 -17.20
CA ILE A 62 0.57 3.27 -16.51
C ILE A 62 2.01 3.79 -16.35
N ARG A 63 3.03 3.00 -16.71
CA ARG A 63 4.45 3.40 -16.54
C ARG A 63 4.81 4.69 -17.27
N LYS A 64 4.27 4.90 -18.48
CA LYS A 64 4.52 6.12 -19.27
C LYS A 64 3.97 7.34 -18.55
N GLN A 65 2.72 7.27 -18.10
CA GLN A 65 2.05 8.34 -17.36
C GLN A 65 2.78 8.67 -16.06
N ILE A 66 3.16 7.65 -15.29
CA ILE A 66 3.93 7.86 -14.05
C ILE A 66 5.25 8.58 -14.36
N LYS A 67 5.97 8.15 -15.41
CA LYS A 67 7.23 8.80 -15.80
C LYS A 67 7.03 10.27 -16.17
N GLU A 68 5.96 10.60 -16.87
CA GLU A 68 5.64 11.98 -17.23
C GLU A 68 5.31 12.83 -15.98
N MET A 69 4.61 12.26 -15.00
CA MET A 69 4.28 12.94 -13.74
C MET A 69 5.49 13.13 -12.83
N THR A 70 6.38 12.14 -12.74
CA THR A 70 7.51 12.16 -11.79
C THR A 70 8.80 12.68 -12.40
N GLY A 71 8.93 12.68 -13.73
CA GLY A 71 10.17 12.94 -14.47
C GLY A 71 11.10 11.73 -14.58
N HIS A 72 10.81 10.62 -13.88
CA HIS A 72 11.72 9.50 -13.72
C HIS A 72 11.01 8.16 -13.90
N ARG A 73 11.77 7.11 -14.23
CA ARG A 73 11.22 5.75 -14.21
C ARG A 73 10.96 5.32 -12.77
N CYS A 74 9.77 4.79 -12.51
CA CYS A 74 9.46 4.24 -11.21
C CYS A 74 10.17 2.89 -11.00
N ILE A 75 10.83 2.75 -9.85
CA ILE A 75 11.47 1.52 -9.39
C ILE A 75 10.56 0.87 -8.34
N PHE A 76 10.49 -0.46 -8.33
CA PHE A 76 9.72 -1.20 -7.34
C PHE A 76 10.65 -2.06 -6.48
N ILE A 77 10.50 -1.98 -5.16
CA ILE A 77 11.13 -2.89 -4.21
C ILE A 77 10.03 -3.78 -3.64
N PHE A 78 10.17 -5.09 -3.82
CA PHE A 78 9.18 -6.06 -3.35
C PHE A 78 9.59 -6.61 -1.98
N HIS A 79 8.67 -6.56 -1.04
CA HIS A 79 8.80 -7.18 0.27
C HIS A 79 7.82 -8.34 0.37
N SER A 80 8.34 -9.55 0.62
CA SER A 80 7.50 -10.74 0.79
C SER A 80 6.57 -10.61 2.00
N PRO A 81 5.52 -11.44 2.11
CA PRO A 81 4.68 -11.47 3.31
C PRO A 81 5.48 -11.70 4.60
N GLU A 82 6.45 -12.62 4.56
CA GLU A 82 7.30 -12.96 5.71
C GLU A 82 8.19 -11.79 6.11
N ALA A 83 8.84 -11.14 5.13
CA ALA A 83 9.67 -9.97 5.37
C ALA A 83 8.84 -8.78 5.88
N THR A 84 7.62 -8.60 5.36
CA THR A 84 6.69 -7.57 5.81
C THR A 84 6.30 -7.78 7.27
N ALA A 85 5.92 -9.00 7.64
CA ALA A 85 5.58 -9.33 9.02
C ALA A 85 6.76 -9.14 9.99
N ALA A 86 7.96 -9.58 9.59
CA ALA A 86 9.15 -9.53 10.44
C ALA A 86 9.71 -8.11 10.64
N HIS A 87 9.71 -7.28 9.60
CA HIS A 87 10.45 -6.00 9.61
C HIS A 87 9.57 -4.76 9.48
N TYR A 88 8.35 -4.91 8.97
CA TYR A 88 7.50 -3.78 8.57
C TYR A 88 6.08 -3.85 9.18
N SER A 89 5.83 -4.75 10.12
CA SER A 89 4.53 -4.87 10.81
C SER A 89 4.11 -3.58 11.54
N HIS A 90 5.06 -2.76 11.97
CA HIS A 90 4.80 -1.44 12.55
C HIS A 90 4.27 -0.40 11.56
N LEU A 91 4.42 -0.63 10.24
CA LEU A 91 3.93 0.27 9.19
C LEU A 91 2.48 0.00 8.82
N PHE A 92 2.01 -1.24 9.01
CA PHE A 92 0.66 -1.66 8.66
C PHE A 92 -0.02 -2.12 9.94
N PRO A 93 -0.91 -1.31 10.54
CA PRO A 93 -1.68 -1.77 11.67
C PRO A 93 -2.45 -3.01 11.23
N ILE A 94 -2.05 -4.18 11.77
CA ILE A 94 -2.75 -5.43 11.51
C ILE A 94 -4.14 -5.25 12.10
N THR A 95 -5.12 -4.98 11.25
CA THR A 95 -6.49 -4.78 11.70
C THR A 95 -7.10 -6.16 11.92
N HIS A 96 -6.88 -6.74 13.10
CA HIS A 96 -7.62 -7.92 13.52
C HIS A 96 -9.09 -7.53 13.69
N ARG A 97 -9.98 -8.21 12.96
CA ARG A 97 -11.45 -8.01 12.94
C ARG A 97 -11.88 -6.72 12.25
N VAL A 98 -12.03 -6.79 10.92
CA VAL A 98 -12.72 -5.74 10.15
C VAL A 98 -14.23 -6.00 10.22
N HIS A 99 -14.96 -5.11 10.89
CA HIS A 99 -16.42 -5.13 10.92
C HIS A 99 -16.95 -4.35 9.71
N ILE A 100 -17.53 -5.05 8.73
CA ILE A 100 -18.08 -4.44 7.51
C ILE A 100 -19.53 -4.02 7.78
N MET A 101 -19.79 -2.72 7.85
CA MET A 101 -21.16 -2.20 7.92
C MET A 101 -21.64 -1.81 6.51
N LYS A 102 -22.59 -2.58 5.95
CA LYS A 102 -23.33 -2.25 4.71
C LYS A 102 -22.47 -1.77 3.53
N GLY A 103 -21.58 -2.63 3.05
CA GLY A 103 -21.12 -2.57 1.65
C GLY A 103 -19.93 -1.65 1.34
N GLU A 104 -19.38 -0.91 2.29
CA GLU A 104 -18.09 -0.23 2.11
C GLU A 104 -17.26 -0.30 3.39
N ILE A 105 -15.98 -0.65 3.25
CA ILE A 105 -14.99 -0.61 4.33
C ILE A 105 -14.18 0.66 4.13
N GLN A 106 -14.44 1.67 4.94
CA GLN A 106 -13.62 2.88 4.95
C GLN A 106 -12.48 2.69 5.94
N PHE A 107 -11.30 2.31 5.42
CA PHE A 107 -10.08 2.41 6.20
C PHE A 107 -9.69 3.89 6.28
N SER A 108 -9.62 4.44 7.48
CA SER A 108 -8.90 5.68 7.72
C SER A 108 -7.42 5.39 7.50
N LEU A 109 -6.96 5.50 6.25
CA LEU A 109 -5.55 5.48 5.95
C LEU A 109 -4.89 6.60 6.77
N PRO A 110 -3.74 6.34 7.43
CA PRO A 110 -3.00 7.41 8.05
C PRO A 110 -2.74 8.49 7.00
N ALA A 111 -2.87 9.76 7.38
CA ALA A 111 -2.52 10.88 6.51
C ALA A 111 -1.12 10.65 5.92
N PRO A 112 -0.84 11.07 4.67
CA PRO A 112 0.45 10.84 4.03
C PRO A 112 1.60 11.27 4.96
N GLY A 113 2.32 10.30 5.54
CA GLY A 113 3.42 10.52 6.48
C GLY A 113 3.14 10.31 7.98
N SER A 114 1.95 9.84 8.41
CA SER A 114 1.68 9.50 9.82
C SER A 114 1.71 8.00 10.09
N THR A 115 2.13 7.61 11.30
CA THR A 115 2.35 6.20 11.72
C THR A 115 1.29 5.68 12.70
N GLU A 116 0.29 6.47 13.06
CA GLU A 116 -0.66 6.10 14.13
C GLU A 116 -2.10 6.49 13.76
N GLY A 117 -2.79 5.59 13.05
CA GLY A 117 -4.24 5.67 12.91
C GLY A 117 -4.92 4.86 14.01
N LYS A 118 -5.43 5.50 15.07
CA LYS A 118 -6.38 4.84 15.99
C LYS A 118 -7.78 4.93 15.38
N PRO A 119 -8.53 3.82 15.23
CA PRO A 119 -9.92 3.90 14.77
C PRO A 119 -10.77 4.60 15.83
N ILE A 120 -11.49 5.65 15.43
CA ILE A 120 -12.47 6.34 16.28
C ILE A 120 -13.84 5.72 15.98
N ILE A 121 -14.43 5.00 16.94
CA ILE A 121 -15.79 4.45 16.85
C ILE A 121 -16.75 5.55 17.32
N THR A 122 -17.54 6.13 16.42
CA THR A 122 -18.37 7.32 16.70
C THR A 122 -19.80 7.02 17.18
N SER A 123 -20.24 5.76 17.30
CA SER A 123 -21.57 5.42 17.84
C SER A 123 -21.67 3.92 18.20
N PRO A 124 -22.53 3.53 19.18
CA PRO A 124 -22.65 2.14 19.61
C PRO A 124 -23.36 1.30 18.52
N PRO A 125 -22.73 0.24 17.98
CA PRO A 125 -23.30 -0.49 16.86
C PRO A 125 -24.22 -1.63 17.32
N GLN A 126 -25.33 -1.82 16.60
CA GLN A 126 -26.05 -3.09 16.55
C GLN A 126 -25.26 -4.05 15.63
N TYR A 127 -24.99 -5.26 16.11
CA TYR A 127 -23.97 -6.15 15.55
C TYR A 127 -24.57 -7.34 14.79
N ASN A 128 -23.96 -7.67 13.65
CA ASN A 128 -23.93 -9.02 13.07
C ASN A 128 -22.46 -9.43 12.95
N ILE A 129 -22.11 -10.60 13.50
CA ILE A 129 -20.75 -11.14 13.50
C ILE A 129 -20.64 -12.13 12.34
N TYR A 130 -19.63 -11.96 11.48
CA TYR A 130 -19.30 -12.94 10.45
C TYR A 130 -17.86 -13.41 10.64
N ASP A 131 -17.67 -14.73 10.74
CA ASP A 131 -16.36 -15.37 10.65
C ASP A 131 -15.95 -15.43 9.17
N ILE A 132 -15.04 -14.54 8.77
CA ILE A 132 -14.45 -14.60 7.44
C ILE A 132 -13.37 -15.69 7.48
N LYS A 133 -13.71 -16.89 6.99
CA LYS A 133 -12.71 -17.90 6.64
C LYS A 133 -12.00 -17.46 5.37
N VAL A 134 -10.68 -17.32 5.45
CA VAL A 134 -9.82 -17.21 4.28
C VAL A 134 -9.97 -18.52 3.49
N ALA A 135 -10.41 -18.44 2.24
CA ALA A 135 -10.53 -19.61 1.38
C ALA A 135 -9.13 -20.19 1.13
N ALA A 136 -9.04 -21.52 1.28
CA ALA A 136 -7.83 -22.32 1.12
C ALA A 136 -7.31 -22.34 -0.32
#